data_AF-A0A368EY72-F1
#
_entry.id   AF-A0A368EY72-F1
#
_cell.length_a   1.000
_cell.length_b   1.000
_cell.length_c   1.000
_cell.angle_alpha   90.00
_cell.angle_beta   90.00
_cell.angle_gamma   90.00
#
_symmetry.space_group_name_H-M   'P 1'
#
loop_
_entity.id
_entity.type
_entity.pdbx_description
1 polymer ?
#
loop_
_entity_poly.entity_id
_entity_poly.type
_entity_poly.pdbx_seq_one_letter_code
_entity_poly.pdbx_strand_id
1 'polypeptide(L)'
;MCKGQTNLSSDPIRKTFRDQHNHKRSAVAMGTAKMVDGKTSRNATKMWKLEYNCGLEASAYAAAKGCKEVNSTSKDFDEVWHVFNKPIADMKVAAKQVCMWLEISKTSRN
;
A
#
# COMPACT_ATOMS: atom_id res chain seq x y z
N MET A 1 15.71 -2.75 8.39
CA MET A 1 14.60 -1.80 8.13
C MET A 1 14.76 -0.59 9.05
N CYS A 2 13.87 0.40 8.97
CA CYS A 2 14.11 1.78 9.40
C CYS A 2 14.70 1.91 10.82
N LYS A 3 15.94 2.39 10.91
CA LYS A 3 16.66 2.59 12.18
C LYS A 3 16.18 3.88 12.84
N GLY A 4 15.79 3.82 14.12
CA GLY A 4 15.37 5.00 14.91
C GLY A 4 13.92 5.44 14.74
N GLN A 5 13.09 4.73 13.98
CA GLN A 5 11.68 5.05 13.72
C GLN A 5 10.70 4.07 14.40
N THR A 6 11.01 3.61 15.60
CA THR A 6 10.22 2.58 16.32
C THR A 6 8.81 3.04 16.70
N ASN A 7 8.59 4.35 16.80
CA ASN A 7 7.31 4.93 17.22
C ASN A 7 6.31 5.13 16.06
N LEU A 8 6.75 4.96 14.81
CA LEU A 8 5.91 5.12 13.62
C LEU A 8 5.25 3.79 13.24
N SER A 9 6.08 2.75 13.10
CA SER A 9 5.65 1.40 12.74
C SER A 9 6.68 0.37 13.21
N SER A 10 6.30 -0.90 13.16
CA SER A 10 7.18 -2.02 13.44
C SER A 10 7.66 -2.69 12.17
N ASP A 11 8.84 -3.31 12.24
CA ASP A 11 9.43 -4.04 11.11
C ASP A 11 8.51 -5.12 10.50
N PRO A 12 7.76 -5.91 11.29
CA PRO A 12 6.78 -6.85 10.72
C PRO A 12 5.68 -6.18 9.87
N ILE A 13 5.22 -4.98 10.25
CA ILE A 13 4.19 -4.24 9.52
C ILE A 13 4.77 -3.69 8.22
N ARG A 14 5.93 -3.04 8.28
CA ARG A 14 6.68 -2.54 7.11
C ARG A 14 6.93 -3.65 6.08
N LYS A 15 7.34 -4.84 6.55
CA LYS A 15 7.55 -6.02 5.70
C LYS A 15 6.23 -6.48 5.07
N THR A 16 5.14 -6.47 5.83
CA THR A 16 3.80 -6.81 5.33
C THR A 16 3.39 -5.89 4.18
N PHE A 17 3.51 -4.57 4.33
CA PHE A 17 3.20 -3.63 3.25
C PHE A 17 4.06 -3.89 2.00
N ARG A 18 5.39 -3.94 2.16
CA ARG A 18 6.32 -4.15 1.03
C ARG A 18 6.04 -5.46 0.30
N ASP A 19 5.89 -6.56 1.05
CA ASP A 19 5.77 -7.90 0.47
C ASP A 19 4.40 -8.08 -0.22
N GLN A 20 3.32 -7.57 0.38
CA GLN A 20 1.97 -7.63 -0.21
C GLN A 20 1.90 -6.82 -1.52
N HIS A 21 2.45 -5.61 -1.55
CA HIS A 21 2.48 -4.80 -2.77
C HIS A 21 3.28 -5.50 -3.87
N ASN A 22 4.48 -6.01 -3.55
CA ASN A 22 5.30 -6.71 -4.53
C ASN A 22 4.67 -8.01 -5.01
N HIS A 23 3.97 -8.75 -4.15
CA HIS A 23 3.22 -9.94 -4.54
C HIS A 23 2.14 -9.59 -5.58
N LYS A 24 1.35 -8.54 -5.33
CA LYS A 24 0.33 -8.06 -6.28
C LYS A 24 0.95 -7.53 -7.58
N ARG A 25 2.00 -6.72 -7.50
CA ARG A 25 2.74 -6.22 -8.67
C ARG A 25 3.28 -7.37 -9.54
N SER A 26 3.77 -8.44 -8.91
CA SER A 26 4.21 -9.65 -9.62
C SER A 26 3.05 -10.34 -10.34
N ALA A 27 1.90 -10.53 -9.66
CA ALA A 27 0.71 -11.11 -10.31
C ALA A 27 0.24 -10.30 -11.52
N VAL A 28 0.30 -8.96 -11.43
CA VAL A 28 0.01 -8.08 -12.56
C VAL A 28 1.04 -8.24 -13.67
N ALA A 29 2.33 -8.26 -13.33
CA ALA A 29 3.42 -8.41 -14.31
C ALA A 29 3.31 -9.72 -15.10
N MET A 30 2.93 -10.81 -14.44
CA MET A 30 2.71 -12.14 -15.04
C MET A 30 1.36 -12.27 -15.76
N GLY A 31 0.48 -11.26 -15.68
CA GLY A 31 -0.85 -11.33 -16.29
C GLY A 31 -1.82 -12.29 -15.62
N THR A 32 -1.63 -12.58 -14.33
CA THR A 32 -2.46 -13.53 -13.57
C THR A 32 -3.41 -12.84 -12.59
N ALA A 33 -3.29 -11.54 -12.41
CA ALA A 33 -4.19 -10.77 -11.55
C ALA A 33 -5.58 -10.68 -12.20
N LYS A 34 -6.63 -11.08 -11.47
CA LYS A 34 -8.03 -10.96 -11.93
C LYS A 34 -8.50 -9.52 -11.85
N MET A 35 -9.15 -9.06 -12.92
CA MET A 35 -9.77 -7.74 -13.04
C MET A 35 -11.28 -7.82 -12.75
N VAL A 36 -11.91 -6.66 -12.56
CA VAL A 36 -13.36 -6.54 -12.26
C VAL A 36 -14.21 -7.23 -13.34
N ASP A 37 -13.79 -7.12 -14.60
CA ASP A 37 -14.48 -7.66 -15.78
C ASP A 37 -14.32 -9.19 -15.95
N GLY A 38 -13.71 -9.85 -14.97
CA GLY A 38 -13.45 -11.29 -14.99
C GLY A 38 -12.26 -11.70 -15.86
N LYS A 39 -11.63 -10.77 -16.58
CA LYS A 39 -10.40 -11.03 -17.35
C LYS A 39 -9.19 -10.96 -16.45
N THR A 40 -8.05 -11.44 -16.97
CA THR A 40 -6.77 -11.25 -16.30
C THR A 40 -6.06 -10.00 -16.80
N SER A 41 -5.17 -9.45 -15.96
CA SER A 41 -4.35 -8.30 -16.32
C SER A 41 -3.47 -8.61 -17.52
N ARG A 42 -3.10 -7.57 -18.28
CA ARG A 42 -2.06 -7.70 -19.31
C ARG A 42 -0.69 -7.87 -18.65
N ASN A 43 0.19 -8.62 -19.30
CA ASN A 43 1.58 -8.75 -18.84
C ASN A 43 2.28 -7.38 -18.87
N ALA A 44 3.10 -7.12 -17.85
CA ALA A 44 3.93 -5.92 -17.77
C ALA A 44 5.41 -6.32 -17.79
N THR A 45 6.12 -5.93 -18.85
CA THR A 45 7.53 -6.30 -19.07
C THR A 45 8.51 -5.54 -18.18
N LYS A 46 8.11 -4.40 -17.62
CA LYS A 46 8.95 -3.51 -16.79
C LYS A 46 8.27 -3.13 -15.47
N MET A 47 7.87 -4.13 -14.68
CA MET A 47 7.30 -3.92 -13.35
C MET A 47 8.38 -3.96 -12.27
N TRP A 48 8.84 -2.78 -11.82
CA TRP A 48 9.89 -2.70 -10.80
C TRP A 48 9.43 -3.19 -9.43
N LYS A 49 10.32 -3.88 -8.71
CA LYS A 49 10.09 -4.28 -7.32
C LYS A 49 10.23 -3.06 -6.41
N LEU A 50 9.27 -2.88 -5.51
CA LEU A 50 9.29 -1.80 -4.53
C LEU A 50 10.20 -2.15 -3.35
N GLU A 51 10.99 -1.18 -2.92
CA GLU A 51 11.70 -1.19 -1.66
C GLU A 51 11.03 -0.28 -0.64
N TYR A 52 11.24 -0.57 0.63
CA TYR A 52 10.63 0.22 1.69
C TYR A 52 11.48 1.47 1.94
N ASN A 53 10.86 2.65 1.86
CA ASN A 53 11.54 3.93 2.08
C ASN A 53 11.07 4.56 3.40
N CYS A 54 12.01 4.78 4.31
CA CYS A 54 11.78 5.33 5.65
C CYS A 54 11.39 6.81 5.67
N GLY A 55 11.80 7.58 4.66
CA GLY A 55 11.37 8.97 4.48
C GLY A 55 9.90 9.05 4.08
N LEU A 56 9.46 8.15 3.18
CA LEU A 56 8.05 8.04 2.81
C LEU A 56 7.18 7.56 3.99
N GLU A 57 7.69 6.66 4.84
CA GLU A 57 7.00 6.27 6.08
C GLU A 57 6.80 7.47 7.01
N ALA A 58 7.83 8.30 7.21
CA ALA A 58 7.72 9.49 8.05
C ALA A 58 6.71 10.50 7.48
N SER A 59 6.67 10.67 6.15
CA SER A 59 5.68 11.51 5.50
C SER A 59 4.25 10.99 5.68
N ALA A 60 4.03 9.70 5.42
CA ALA A 60 2.72 9.06 5.61
C ALA A 60 2.25 9.15 7.06
N TYR A 61 3.15 8.96 8.03
CA TYR A 61 2.84 9.15 9.45
C TYR A 61 2.50 10.61 9.77
N ALA A 62 3.22 11.57 9.19
CA ALA A 62 2.95 12.99 9.42
C ALA A 62 1.58 13.42 8.88
N ALA A 63 1.12 12.83 7.77
CA ALA A 63 -0.24 12.99 7.26
C ALA A 63 -1.28 12.33 8.20
N ALA A 64 -1.03 11.09 8.62
CA ALA A 64 -1.98 10.31 9.43
C ALA A 64 -2.09 10.75 10.90
N LYS A 65 -1.02 11.26 11.52
CA LYS A 65 -0.97 11.58 12.97
C LYS A 65 -2.02 12.60 13.42
N GLY A 66 -2.50 13.43 12.49
CA GLY A 66 -3.52 14.43 12.76
C GLY A 66 -4.95 13.88 12.77
N CYS A 67 -5.14 12.62 12.37
CA CYS A 67 -6.46 11.98 12.21
C CYS A 67 -7.41 12.82 11.35
N LYS A 68 -6.89 13.49 10.32
CA LYS A 68 -7.67 14.27 9.35
C LYS A 68 -7.48 13.66 7.97
N GLU A 69 -8.54 13.63 7.18
CA GLU A 69 -8.50 13.20 5.78
C GLU A 69 -7.94 14.34 4.90
N VAL A 70 -6.66 14.63 5.09
CA VAL A 70 -5.92 15.60 4.28
C VAL A 70 -4.90 14.86 3.44
N ASN A 71 -4.96 15.04 2.13
CA ASN A 71 -3.89 14.57 1.25
C ASN A 71 -2.60 15.31 1.61
N SER A 72 -1.43 14.65 1.52
CA SER A 72 -0.18 15.40 1.55
C SER A 72 -0.11 16.42 0.41
N THR A 73 0.54 17.55 0.68
CA THR A 73 0.77 18.62 -0.30
C THR A 73 2.04 18.41 -1.13
N SER A 74 2.68 17.24 -0.99
CA SER A 74 3.94 16.93 -1.68
C SER A 74 3.73 16.81 -3.19
N LYS A 75 4.70 17.26 -3.97
CA LYS A 75 4.75 17.04 -5.43
C LYS A 75 5.68 15.90 -5.82
N ASP A 76 6.43 15.35 -4.86
CA ASP A 76 7.52 14.39 -5.12
C ASP A 76 7.04 12.93 -5.03
N PHE A 77 5.87 12.68 -4.45
CA PHE A 77 5.31 11.35 -4.29
C PHE A 77 3.79 11.39 -4.23
N ASP A 78 3.18 10.31 -4.75
CA ASP A 78 1.75 10.08 -4.62
C ASP A 78 1.42 9.44 -3.27
N GLU A 79 0.20 9.69 -2.79
CA GLU A 79 -0.29 9.14 -1.52
C GLU A 79 -1.59 8.36 -1.73
N VAL A 80 -1.69 7.23 -1.01
CA VAL A 80 -2.92 6.47 -0.87
C VAL A 80 -3.25 6.37 0.61
N TRP A 81 -4.47 6.71 0.97
CA TRP A 81 -4.97 6.63 2.34
C TRP A 81 -6.20 5.72 2.44
N HIS A 82 -6.39 5.15 3.63
CA HIS A 82 -7.57 4.37 3.97
C HIS A 82 -7.87 4.56 5.45
N VAL A 83 -9.14 4.87 5.76
CA VAL A 83 -9.63 4.98 7.14
C VAL A 83 -10.57 3.81 7.42
N PHE A 84 -10.36 3.17 8.57
CA PHE A 84 -11.25 2.12 9.04
C PHE A 84 -12.34 2.71 9.93
N ASN A 85 -13.61 2.42 9.63
CA ASN A 85 -14.75 2.85 10.44
C ASN A 85 -14.80 2.17 11.84
N LYS A 86 -14.01 1.12 12.05
CA LYS A 86 -13.87 0.41 13.32
C LYS A 86 -12.39 0.29 13.67
N PRO A 87 -12.01 0.45 14.95
CA PRO A 87 -10.63 0.28 15.36
C PRO A 87 -10.17 -1.16 15.09
N ILE A 88 -8.97 -1.29 14.51
CA ILE A 88 -8.32 -2.58 14.30
C ILE A 88 -7.21 -2.72 15.33
N ALA A 89 -7.31 -3.75 16.19
CA ALA A 89 -6.32 -3.99 17.23
C ALA A 89 -4.99 -4.52 16.66
N ASP A 90 -5.03 -5.35 15.60
CA ASP A 90 -3.84 -5.89 14.95
C ASP A 90 -3.47 -5.11 13.69
N MET A 91 -2.40 -4.33 13.77
CA MET A 91 -1.90 -3.53 12.66
C MET A 91 -1.41 -4.36 11.46
N LYS A 92 -1.08 -5.66 11.63
CA LYS A 92 -0.81 -6.55 10.49
C LYS A 92 -2.08 -6.88 9.72
N VAL A 93 -3.21 -7.02 10.42
CA VAL A 93 -4.53 -7.20 9.78
C VAL A 93 -4.91 -5.93 9.02
N ALA A 94 -4.75 -4.77 9.65
CA ALA A 94 -4.96 -3.48 8.99
C ALA A 94 -4.10 -3.35 7.72
N ALA A 95 -2.79 -3.62 7.80
CA ALA A 95 -1.87 -3.55 6.66
C ALA A 95 -2.29 -4.46 5.49
N LYS A 96 -2.75 -5.68 5.78
CA LYS A 96 -3.25 -6.61 4.75
C LYS A 96 -4.53 -6.09 4.10
N GLN A 97 -5.46 -5.52 4.88
CA GLN A 97 -6.72 -4.97 4.36
C GLN A 97 -6.48 -3.74 3.48
N VAL A 98 -5.59 -2.83 3.85
CA VAL A 98 -5.20 -1.70 3.01
C VAL A 98 -4.59 -2.19 1.69
N CYS A 99 -3.71 -3.19 1.74
CA CYS A 99 -3.15 -3.77 0.52
C CYS A 99 -4.22 -4.44 -0.37
N MET A 100 -5.29 -4.98 0.22
CA MET A 100 -6.42 -5.56 -0.52
C MET A 100 -7.31 -4.50 -1.18
N TRP A 101 -7.38 -3.29 -0.63
CA TRP A 101 -8.10 -2.18 -1.26
C TRP A 101 -7.49 -1.79 -2.61
N LEU A 102 -6.17 -1.92 -2.76
CA LEU A 102 -5.44 -1.71 -4.00
C LEU A 102 -5.64 -2.82 -5.06
N GLU A 103 -6.59 -3.73 -4.86
CA GLU A 103 -6.89 -4.72 -5.88
C GLU A 103 -7.58 -4.09 -7.09
N ILE A 104 -6.97 -4.34 -8.25
CA ILE A 104 -7.47 -3.99 -9.59
C ILE A 104 -8.90 -4.53 -9.82
N SER A 105 -9.33 -5.53 -9.04
CA SER A 105 -10.69 -6.08 -9.02
C SER A 105 -11.76 -5.10 -8.50
N LYS A 106 -11.38 -3.95 -7.94
CA LYS A 106 -12.31 -2.92 -7.45
C LYS A 106 -12.24 -1.58 -8.20
N THR A 107 -11.24 -1.37 -9.04
CA THR A 107 -11.10 -0.13 -9.81
C THR A 107 -11.70 -0.31 -11.20
N SER A 108 -13.03 -0.15 -11.32
CA SER A 108 -13.63 0.10 -12.63
C SER A 108 -13.12 1.44 -13.15
N ARG A 109 -12.36 1.42 -14.26
CA ARG A 109 -12.25 2.61 -15.10
C ARG A 109 -13.60 2.73 -15.82
N ASN A 110 -14.47 3.60 -15.29
CA ASN A 110 -15.51 4.23 -16.10
C ASN A 110 -14.84 5.30 -16.97
#